data_AF-A0A284RDF9-F1
#
_entry.id   AF-A0A284RDF9-F1
#
_cell.length_a   1.000
_cell.length_b   1.000
_cell.length_c   1.000
_cell.angle_alpha   90.00
_cell.angle_beta   90.00
_cell.angle_gamma   90.00
#
_symmetry.space_group_name_H-M   'P 1'
#
loop_
_entity.id
_entity.type
_entity.pdbx_description
1 polymer ?
#
loop_
_entity_poly.entity_id
_entity_poly.type
_entity_poly.pdbx_seq_one_letter_code
_entity_poly.pdbx_strand_id
1 'polypeptide(L)'
;MSLCPGYHQVTQFGPDDDYEEEEEIFYVTLELGNVEPVLIPSCDSYYLVGLDTPTPFLQLAGTVLKGRHETLLGTELLFSEHEHAVSYMESTRQRICFREVRLEEKGKPKPKADTCQLVLDRITGKLAPLPRRCRTRKMEVVPEDY
;
A
#
# COMPACT_ATOMS: atom_id res chain seq x y z
N MET A 1 -11.17 -3.84 4.03
CA MET A 1 -12.29 -3.01 3.56
C MET A 1 -12.09 -2.79 2.07
N SER A 2 -13.14 -2.87 1.27
CA SER A 2 -13.16 -2.55 -0.17
C SER A 2 -13.75 -1.14 -0.37
N LEU A 3 -13.63 -0.60 -1.58
CA LEU A 3 -14.14 0.72 -1.98
C LEU A 3 -15.64 0.90 -1.72
N CYS A 4 -16.43 -0.12 -2.04
CA CYS A 4 -17.90 -0.09 -1.94
C CYS A 4 -18.37 -1.22 -0.99
N PRO A 5 -18.45 -0.97 0.32
CA PRO A 5 -18.96 -1.96 1.27
C PRO A 5 -20.43 -2.32 0.96
N GLY A 6 -20.76 -3.61 0.98
CA GLY A 6 -22.11 -4.10 0.67
C GLY A 6 -22.34 -4.39 -0.82
N TYR A 7 -21.46 -3.93 -1.69
CA TYR A 7 -21.47 -4.26 -3.11
C TYR A 7 -20.59 -5.49 -3.37
N HIS A 8 -21.02 -6.33 -4.32
CA HIS A 8 -20.26 -7.49 -4.78
C HIS A 8 -20.26 -7.51 -6.30
N GLN A 9 -19.15 -7.94 -6.89
CA GLN A 9 -19.04 -8.06 -8.33
C GLN A 9 -19.96 -9.18 -8.85
N VAL A 10 -20.77 -8.85 -9.86
CA VAL A 10 -21.59 -9.82 -10.60
C VAL A 10 -21.17 -9.86 -12.07
N THR A 11 -21.29 -11.01 -12.72
CA THR A 11 -21.00 -11.14 -14.16
C THR A 11 -22.16 -10.69 -15.04
N GLN A 12 -23.38 -10.68 -14.48
CA GLN A 12 -24.60 -10.22 -15.15
C GLN A 12 -25.62 -9.78 -14.09
N PHE A 13 -26.35 -8.71 -14.36
CA PHE A 13 -27.47 -8.26 -13.55
C PHE A 13 -28.72 -9.12 -13.80
N GLY A 14 -29.52 -9.35 -12.75
CA GLY A 14 -30.79 -10.08 -12.85
C GLY A 14 -31.90 -9.25 -13.52
N PRO A 15 -32.90 -9.89 -14.14
CA PRO A 15 -34.01 -9.20 -14.79
C PRO A 15 -35.08 -8.65 -13.82
N ASP A 16 -35.10 -9.11 -12.57
CA ASP A 16 -36.11 -8.77 -11.54
C ASP A 16 -35.54 -7.93 -10.38
N ASP A 17 -34.32 -7.44 -10.52
CA ASP A 17 -33.71 -6.61 -9.50
C ASP A 17 -34.08 -5.15 -9.79
N ASP A 18 -34.79 -4.52 -8.85
CA ASP A 18 -35.08 -3.09 -8.82
C ASP A 18 -33.77 -2.30 -8.57
N TYR A 19 -32.80 -2.40 -9.48
CA TYR A 19 -31.59 -1.59 -9.46
C TYR A 19 -31.99 -0.13 -9.69
N GLU A 20 -31.50 0.77 -8.83
CA GLU A 20 -31.69 2.20 -9.07
C GLU A 20 -30.99 2.59 -10.37
N GLU A 21 -31.67 3.39 -11.20
CA GLU A 21 -31.10 3.91 -12.46
C GLU A 21 -29.99 4.95 -12.20
N GLU A 22 -29.86 5.43 -10.96
CA GLU A 22 -28.90 6.45 -10.58
C GLU A 22 -27.50 5.85 -10.36
N GLU A 23 -26.53 6.27 -11.17
CA GLU A 23 -25.13 5.90 -11.01
C GLU A 23 -24.48 6.69 -9.86
N GLU A 24 -23.99 5.99 -8.84
CA GLU A 24 -23.22 6.60 -7.75
C GLU A 24 -21.73 6.73 -8.14
N ILE A 25 -21.22 7.97 -8.19
CA ILE A 25 -19.80 8.25 -8.46
C ILE A 25 -19.07 8.53 -7.14
N PHE A 26 -17.99 7.77 -6.88
CA PHE A 26 -17.14 7.95 -5.71
C PHE A 26 -15.75 8.45 -6.10
N TYR A 27 -15.24 9.44 -5.38
CA TYR A 27 -13.88 9.94 -5.53
C TYR A 27 -12.99 9.37 -4.43
N VAL A 28 -11.78 8.93 -4.80
CA VAL A 28 -10.80 8.37 -3.86
C VAL A 28 -9.43 8.94 -4.16
N THR A 29 -8.69 9.26 -3.10
CA THR A 29 -7.31 9.74 -3.21
C THR A 29 -6.33 8.57 -3.19
N LEU A 30 -5.34 8.60 -4.09
CA LEU A 30 -4.27 7.60 -4.15
C LEU A 30 -3.01 8.20 -3.54
N GLU A 31 -2.58 7.64 -2.40
CA GLU A 31 -1.33 8.03 -1.75
C GLU A 31 -0.21 7.11 -2.20
N LEU A 32 0.70 7.62 -3.05
CA LEU A 32 1.74 6.83 -3.70
C LEU A 32 3.03 6.66 -2.85
N GLY A 33 3.07 7.22 -1.64
CA GLY A 33 4.24 7.15 -0.77
C GLY A 33 5.47 7.83 -1.39
N ASN A 34 6.62 7.14 -1.39
CA ASN A 34 7.91 7.67 -1.85
C ASN A 34 8.11 7.61 -3.39
N VAL A 35 7.03 7.56 -4.18
CA VAL A 35 7.15 7.70 -5.63
C VAL A 35 7.70 9.10 -5.95
N GLU A 36 8.72 9.15 -6.81
CA GLU A 36 9.31 10.42 -7.23
C GLU A 36 8.27 11.26 -7.96
N PRO A 37 7.97 12.50 -7.51
CA PRO A 37 6.88 13.31 -8.06
C PRO A 37 6.99 13.56 -9.57
N VAL A 38 8.21 13.56 -10.12
CA VAL A 38 8.49 13.75 -11.55
C VAL A 38 7.99 12.56 -12.38
N LEU A 39 7.90 11.36 -11.80
CA LEU A 39 7.43 10.17 -12.51
C LEU A 39 5.93 10.27 -12.83
N ILE A 40 5.12 10.87 -11.96
CA ILE A 40 3.67 10.94 -12.12
C ILE A 40 3.26 11.65 -13.42
N PRO A 41 3.69 12.89 -13.71
CA PRO A 41 3.35 13.58 -14.96
C PRO A 41 4.10 13.02 -16.18
N SER A 42 5.17 12.25 -15.97
CA SER A 42 5.94 11.62 -17.06
C SER A 42 5.40 10.25 -17.47
N CYS A 43 4.38 9.73 -16.76
CA CYS A 43 3.74 8.46 -17.10
C CYS A 43 2.59 8.68 -18.09
N ASP A 44 2.72 8.10 -19.28
CA ASP A 44 1.63 8.09 -20.28
C ASP A 44 0.51 7.11 -19.92
N SER A 45 0.75 6.18 -18.97
CA SER A 45 -0.23 5.17 -18.58
C SER A 45 -0.05 4.70 -17.13
N TYR A 46 -1.16 4.27 -16.54
CA TYR A 46 -1.20 3.53 -15.28
C TYR A 46 -2.18 2.37 -15.41
N TYR A 47 -1.92 1.28 -14.67
CA TYR A 47 -2.82 0.13 -14.62
C TYR A 47 -3.22 -0.13 -13.19
N LEU A 48 -4.53 -0.10 -12.92
CA LEU A 48 -5.09 -0.26 -11.59
C LEU A 48 -6.05 -1.45 -11.58
N VAL A 49 -5.83 -2.39 -10.68
CA VAL A 49 -6.62 -3.62 -10.58
C VAL A 49 -7.03 -3.92 -9.15
N GLY A 50 -8.18 -4.58 -8.99
CA GLY A 50 -8.65 -5.07 -7.70
C GLY A 50 -9.12 -3.97 -6.75
N LEU A 51 -9.70 -2.88 -7.27
CA LEU A 51 -10.31 -1.80 -6.47
C LEU A 51 -11.47 -2.28 -5.58
N ASP A 52 -12.16 -3.32 -6.03
CA ASP A 52 -13.20 -4.05 -5.31
C ASP A 52 -12.63 -4.96 -4.20
N THR A 53 -11.31 -5.21 -4.20
CA THR A 53 -10.65 -6.07 -3.22
C THR A 53 -10.04 -5.26 -2.09
N PRO A 54 -9.78 -5.88 -0.91
CA PRO A 54 -9.05 -5.20 0.16
C PRO A 54 -7.59 -4.81 -0.20
N THR A 55 -7.05 -5.34 -1.30
CA THR A 55 -5.64 -5.18 -1.69
C THR A 55 -5.53 -4.86 -3.19
N PRO A 56 -5.81 -3.62 -3.60
CA PRO A 56 -5.64 -3.19 -4.99
C PRO A 56 -4.15 -3.18 -5.37
N PHE A 57 -3.86 -3.29 -6.67
CA PHE A 57 -2.52 -3.14 -7.21
C PHE A 57 -2.50 -2.06 -8.27
N LEU A 58 -1.45 -1.24 -8.25
CA LEU A 58 -1.19 -0.17 -9.21
C LEU A 58 0.16 -0.41 -9.88
N GLN A 59 0.19 -0.36 -11.20
CA GLN A 59 1.42 -0.35 -11.98
C GLN A 59 1.61 1.04 -12.59
N LEU A 60 2.75 1.65 -12.30
CA LEU A 60 3.12 3.00 -12.74
C LEU A 60 4.59 3.00 -13.16
N ALA A 61 4.90 3.39 -14.41
CA ALA A 61 6.27 3.40 -14.96
C ALA A 61 7.09 2.10 -14.73
N GLY A 62 6.44 0.94 -14.73
CA GLY A 62 7.10 -0.35 -14.47
C GLY A 62 7.30 -0.70 -13.00
N THR A 63 6.97 0.22 -12.08
CA THR A 63 6.91 -0.05 -10.63
C THR A 63 5.55 -0.65 -10.27
N VAL A 64 5.57 -1.71 -9.46
CA VAL A 64 4.34 -2.34 -8.94
C VAL A 64 4.14 -1.90 -7.51
N LEU A 65 2.94 -1.39 -7.23
CA LEU A 65 2.54 -0.86 -5.94
C LEU A 65 1.37 -1.70 -5.42
N LYS A 66 1.46 -2.12 -4.16
CA LYS A 66 0.36 -2.78 -3.45
C LYS A 66 -0.36 -1.75 -2.58
N GLY A 67 -1.66 -1.63 -2.77
CA GLY A 67 -2.53 -0.71 -2.06
C GLY A 67 -3.21 -1.33 -0.83
N ARG A 68 -3.70 -0.45 0.03
CA ARG A 68 -4.58 -0.75 1.16
C ARG A 68 -5.60 0.38 1.29
N HIS A 69 -6.88 0.02 1.37
CA HIS A 69 -7.94 0.98 1.65
C HIS A 69 -7.84 1.52 3.09
N GLU A 70 -8.01 2.83 3.22
CA GLU A 70 -8.00 3.55 4.49
C GLU A 70 -9.17 4.53 4.54
N THR A 71 -9.89 4.54 5.65
CA THR A 71 -10.96 5.51 5.93
C THR A 71 -10.36 6.61 6.79
N LEU A 72 -10.44 7.85 6.31
CA LEU A 72 -9.82 9.01 6.95
C LEU A 72 -10.65 9.49 8.15
N LEU A 73 -9.94 9.94 9.18
CA LEU A 73 -10.53 10.74 10.26
C LEU A 73 -10.64 12.20 9.78
N GLY A 74 -11.68 12.48 9.01
CA GLY A 74 -11.92 13.80 8.43
C GLY A 74 -12.49 13.70 7.02
N THR A 75 -12.49 14.83 6.32
CA THR A 75 -12.91 14.93 4.93
C THR A 75 -11.83 15.68 4.15
N GLU A 76 -11.43 15.11 3.02
CA GLU A 76 -10.60 15.78 2.03
C GLU A 76 -11.50 16.53 1.05
N LEU A 77 -11.09 17.74 0.67
CA LEU A 77 -11.78 18.56 -0.30
C LEU A 77 -10.92 18.62 -1.56
N LEU A 78 -11.49 18.20 -2.68
CA LEU A 78 -10.87 18.23 -3.99
C LEU A 78 -11.32 19.49 -4.73
N PHE A 79 -10.36 20.21 -5.27
CA PHE A 79 -10.61 21.40 -6.06
C PHE A 79 -9.93 21.25 -7.43
N SER A 80 -10.60 21.68 -8.48
CA SER A 80 -10.02 21.78 -9.82
C SER A 80 -9.57 23.22 -10.09
N GLU A 81 -8.42 23.36 -10.73
CA GLU A 81 -7.90 24.65 -11.19
C GLU A 81 -8.17 24.80 -12.69
N HIS A 82 -8.81 25.90 -13.07
CA HIS A 82 -9.10 26.26 -14.46
C HIS A 82 -8.69 27.70 -14.71
N GLU A 83 -7.72 27.91 -15.61
CA GLU A 83 -7.15 29.19 -16.07
C GLU A 83 -6.73 30.16 -14.94
N HIS A 84 -7.71 30.74 -14.22
CA HIS A 84 -7.54 31.71 -13.14
C HIS A 84 -8.53 31.53 -11.97
N ALA A 85 -9.24 30.40 -11.90
CA ALA A 85 -10.21 30.11 -10.85
C ALA A 85 -10.02 28.70 -10.28
N VAL A 86 -10.29 28.56 -8.98
CA VAL A 86 -10.34 27.28 -8.28
C VAL A 86 -11.80 26.97 -7.98
N SER A 87 -12.31 25.85 -8.47
CA SER A 87 -13.67 25.37 -8.23
C SER A 87 -13.68 24.13 -7.34
N TYR A 88 -14.62 24.07 -6.40
CA TYR A 88 -14.88 22.85 -5.64
C TYR A 88 -15.32 21.75 -6.61
N MET A 89 -14.68 20.58 -6.49
CA MET A 89 -14.96 19.42 -7.33
C MET A 89 -15.75 18.38 -6.53
N GLU A 90 -15.15 17.83 -5.48
CA GLU A 90 -15.82 16.84 -4.63
C GLU A 90 -15.15 16.69 -3.27
N SER A 91 -15.76 15.94 -2.36
CA SER A 91 -15.17 15.58 -1.08
C SER A 91 -15.04 14.08 -0.90
N THR A 92 -14.01 13.62 -0.19
CA THR A 92 -13.81 12.20 0.08
C THR A 92 -13.30 11.93 1.48
N ARG A 93 -13.64 10.74 1.99
CA ARG A 93 -13.10 10.19 3.24
C ARG A 93 -12.35 8.88 3.00
N GLN A 94 -12.17 8.51 1.73
CA GLN A 94 -11.55 7.26 1.35
C GLN A 94 -10.23 7.53 0.65
N ARG A 95 -9.20 6.80 1.08
CA ARG A 95 -7.86 6.86 0.52
C ARG A 95 -7.35 5.44 0.26
N ILE A 96 -6.52 5.28 -0.77
CA ILE A 96 -5.75 4.06 -1.00
C ILE A 96 -4.27 4.39 -0.82
N CYS A 97 -3.66 3.83 0.22
CA CYS A 97 -2.23 3.99 0.48
C CYS A 97 -1.46 2.88 -0.24
N PHE A 98 -0.54 3.28 -1.11
CA PHE A 98 0.27 2.37 -1.91
C PHE A 98 1.70 2.26 -1.37
N ARG A 99 2.25 1.06 -1.50
CA ARG A 99 3.66 0.77 -1.22
C ARG A 99 4.26 -0.06 -2.34
N GLU A 100 5.48 0.26 -2.75
CA GLU A 100 6.21 -0.51 -3.76
C GLU A 100 6.46 -1.95 -3.29
N VAL A 101 6.24 -2.89 -4.21
CA VAL A 101 6.44 -4.32 -4.02
C VAL A 101 7.14 -4.92 -5.23
N ARG A 102 7.79 -6.07 -5.01
CA ARG A 102 8.36 -6.90 -6.08
C ARG A 102 7.50 -8.13 -6.27
N LEU A 103 7.26 -8.48 -7.53
CA LEU A 103 6.60 -9.72 -7.88
C LEU A 103 7.61 -10.86 -7.78
N GLU A 104 7.22 -11.91 -7.07
CA GLU A 104 8.00 -13.14 -6.94
C GLU A 104 7.21 -14.29 -7.57
N GLU A 105 7.90 -15.12 -8.35
CA GLU A 105 7.29 -16.34 -8.87
C GLU A 105 6.93 -17.30 -7.72
N LYS A 106 5.67 -17.74 -7.72
CA LYS A 106 5.18 -18.71 -6.75
C LYS A 106 5.85 -20.06 -7.01
N GLY A 107 6.62 -20.56 -6.04
CA GLY A 107 7.22 -21.90 -6.07
C GLY A 107 8.75 -21.91 -6.29
N LYS A 108 9.38 -20.77 -6.59
CA LYS A 108 10.83 -20.66 -6.47
C LYS A 108 11.21 -20.54 -4.99
N PRO A 109 12.14 -21.37 -4.48
CA PRO A 109 12.64 -21.19 -3.13
C PRO A 109 13.30 -19.81 -3.06
N LYS A 110 12.85 -18.96 -2.13
CA LYS A 110 13.56 -17.73 -1.81
C LYS A 110 15.02 -18.10 -1.56
N PRO A 111 16.00 -17.45 -2.21
CA PRO A 111 17.38 -17.63 -1.80
C PRO A 111 17.41 -17.28 -0.32
N LYS A 112 17.66 -18.28 0.53
CA LYS A 112 17.95 -18.02 1.94
C LYS A 112 19.08 -17.01 1.89
N ALA A 113 18.87 -15.83 2.47
CA ALA A 113 19.96 -14.92 2.70
C ALA A 113 21.02 -15.72 3.46
N ASP A 114 22.09 -16.07 2.78
CA ASP A 114 23.23 -16.76 3.38
C ASP A 114 23.70 -15.84 4.50
N THR A 115 23.27 -16.17 5.71
CA THR A 115 23.72 -15.51 6.93
C THR A 115 25.08 -16.13 7.26
N CYS A 116 26.02 -15.97 6.33
CA CYS A 116 27.43 -16.03 6.59
C CYS A 116 27.94 -14.59 6.50
N GLN A 117 27.48 -13.74 7.41
CA GLN A 117 28.24 -12.55 7.76
C GLN A 117 29.50 -13.00 8.50
N LEU A 118 30.45 -13.46 7.71
CA LEU A 118 31.82 -13.62 8.11
C LEU A 118 32.47 -12.25 7.92
N VAL A 119 32.96 -11.67 9.00
CA VAL A 119 33.75 -10.45 8.94
C VAL A 119 35.21 -10.87 8.81
N LEU A 120 35.94 -10.27 7.88
CA LEU A 120 37.40 -10.39 7.81
C LEU A 120 37.98 -9.73 9.06
N ASP A 121 38.57 -10.54 9.95
CA ASP A 121 39.34 -10.03 11.07
C ASP A 121 40.63 -9.38 10.53
N ARG A 122 40.74 -8.06 10.72
CA ARG A 122 41.86 -7.25 10.20
C ARG A 122 43.21 -7.60 10.86
N ILE A 123 43.21 -8.29 12.00
CA ILE A 123 44.43 -8.64 12.73
C ILE A 123 44.94 -10.02 12.32
N THR A 124 44.03 -10.98 12.12
CA THR A 124 44.39 -12.38 11.84
C THR A 124 44.21 -12.78 10.37
N GLY A 125 43.56 -11.95 9.56
CA GLY A 125 43.28 -12.23 8.15
C GLY A 125 42.29 -13.38 7.91
N LYS A 126 41.64 -13.90 8.97
CA LYS A 126 40.71 -15.03 8.89
C LYS A 126 39.26 -14.56 8.97
N LEU A 127 38.37 -15.28 8.30
CA LEU A 127 36.93 -15.08 8.35
C LEU A 127 36.40 -15.51 9.73
N ALA A 128 35.85 -14.58 10.49
CA ALA A 128 35.30 -14.83 11.82
C ALA A 128 33.77 -14.61 11.84
N PRO A 129 32.98 -15.47 12.52
CA PRO A 129 31.55 -15.24 12.71
C PRO A 129 31.29 -13.98 13.53
N LEU A 130 30.23 -13.22 13.20
CA LEU A 130 29.82 -12.06 13.98
C LEU A 130 29.55 -12.43 15.46
N PRO A 131 29.96 -11.60 16.42
CA PRO A 131 29.63 -11.81 17.82
C PRO A 131 28.10 -11.74 18.00
N ARG A 132 27.51 -12.82 18.53
CA ARG A 132 26.08 -12.86 18.84
C ARG A 132 25.77 -11.83 19.91
N ARG A 133 24.92 -10.86 19.59
CA ARG A 133 24.42 -9.85 20.53
C ARG A 133 23.59 -10.56 21.60
N CYS A 134 24.12 -10.69 22.82
CA CYS A 134 23.38 -11.24 23.95
C CYS A 134 22.18 -10.32 24.27
N ARG A 135 20.98 -10.85 24.13
CA ARG A 135 19.73 -10.15 24.43
C ARG A 135 19.60 -10.06 25.95
N THR A 136 19.74 -8.88 26.54
CA THR A 136 19.42 -8.67 27.96
C THR A 136 17.92 -8.90 28.17
N ARG A 137 17.57 -9.92 28.95
CA ARG A 137 16.19 -10.09 29.45
C ARG A 137 15.90 -8.94 30.41
N LYS A 138 14.91 -8.11 30.11
CA LYS A 138 14.31 -7.21 31.12
C LYS A 138 13.65 -8.09 32.18
N MET A 139 14.04 -7.92 33.44
CA MET A 139 13.29 -8.44 34.59
C MET A 139 11.99 -7.63 34.69
N GLU A 140 10.85 -8.32 34.68
CA GLU A 140 9.57 -7.74 35.08
C GLU A 140 9.57 -7.59 36.61
N VAL A 141 9.38 -6.37 37.09
CA VAL A 141 9.17 -6.06 38.50
C VAL A 141 7.67 -6.13 38.75
N VAL A 142 7.25 -7.06 39.59
CA VAL A 142 5.86 -7.18 40.08
C VAL A 142 5.65 -6.07 41.13
N PRO A 143 4.60 -5.23 41.05
CA PRO A 143 4.28 -4.29 42.11
C PRO A 143 3.66 -5.03 43.29
N GLU A 144 4.17 -4.80 44.50
CA GLU A 144 3.46 -5.17 45.74
C GLU A 144 2.38 -4.13 46.04
N ASP A 145 1.18 -4.63 46.33
CA ASP A 145 0.02 -3.86 46.77
C ASP A 145 0.27 -3.20 48.14
N TYR A 146 -0.03 -1.91 48.24
CA TYR A 146 -0.32 -1.21 49.50
C TYR A 146 -1.45 -0.20 49.30
#